data_AF-A0A7C0Z601-F1
#
_entry.id   AF-A0A7C0Z601-F1
#
_cell.length_a   1.000
_cell.length_b   1.000
_cell.length_c   1.000
_cell.angle_alpha   90.00
_cell.angle_beta   90.00
_cell.angle_gamma   90.00
#
_symmetry.space_group_name_H-M   'P 1'
#
loop_
_entity.id
_entity.type
_entity.pdbx_description
1 polymer ?
#
loop_
_entity_poly.entity_id
_entity_poly.type
_entity_poly.pdbx_seq_one_letter_code
_entity_poly.pdbx_strand_id
1 'polypeptide(L)'
;MSSWIPYNEGEYRVEEAFLHVSSGHGLRVTEVVVEIYDDGRGKNLRGYGQVVNALLVDLLDWGEEADLILALAPGHRYRLPTPVIRAGKVFAPDVRSAFHFQPRSPWTPLGDREFERLVEETVFLNPS
;
A
#
# COMPACT_ATOMS: atom_id res chain seq x y z
N MET A 1 11.07 19.51 -14.24
CA MET A 1 10.90 18.11 -13.80
C MET A 1 9.46 17.96 -13.36
N SER A 2 8.66 17.14 -14.05
CA SER A 2 7.30 16.83 -13.61
C SER A 2 7.37 16.10 -12.28
N SER A 3 6.92 16.74 -11.20
CA SER A 3 6.75 16.06 -9.91
C SER A 3 5.74 14.94 -10.14
N TRP A 4 6.15 13.70 -9.92
CA TRP A 4 5.31 12.51 -10.08
C TRP A 4 4.25 12.40 -8.96
N ILE A 5 4.32 13.29 -7.97
CA ILE A 5 3.37 13.42 -6.87
C ILE A 5 2.41 14.58 -7.21
N PRO A 6 1.18 14.31 -7.68
CA PRO A 6 0.23 15.34 -8.11
C PRO A 6 -0.49 16.06 -6.94
N TYR A 7 -0.08 15.82 -5.70
CA TYR A 7 -0.71 16.37 -4.51
C TYR A 7 0.17 17.45 -3.85
N ASN A 8 -0.46 18.28 -3.04
CA ASN A 8 0.25 19.25 -2.19
C ASN A 8 0.86 18.56 -0.97
N GLU A 9 1.70 19.28 -0.25
CA GLU A 9 2.18 18.81 1.05
C GLU A 9 1.01 18.66 2.02
N GLY A 10 1.04 17.61 2.83
CA GLY A 10 -0.03 17.27 3.77
C GLY A 10 -0.21 15.77 3.95
N GLU A 11 -1.17 15.44 4.81
CA GLU A 11 -1.59 14.07 5.09
C GLU A 11 -2.91 13.77 4.37
N TYR A 12 -2.95 12.62 3.71
CA TYR A 12 -4.07 12.13 2.92
C TYR A 12 -4.50 10.78 3.45
N ARG A 13 -5.74 10.68 3.92
CA ARG A 13 -6.35 9.40 4.28
C ARG A 13 -6.58 8.59 3.01
N VAL A 14 -6.28 7.29 3.09
CA VAL A 14 -6.60 6.33 2.04
C VAL A 14 -7.89 5.59 2.43
N GLU A 15 -8.86 5.55 1.52
CA GLU A 15 -10.16 4.91 1.76
C GLU A 15 -10.03 3.38 1.74
N GLU A 16 -9.31 2.85 0.74
CA GLU A 16 -9.00 1.42 0.63
C GLU A 16 -7.55 1.18 0.24
N ALA A 17 -6.93 0.18 0.85
CA ALA A 17 -5.59 -0.25 0.51
C ALA A 17 -5.41 -1.75 0.66
N PHE A 18 -4.55 -2.32 -0.20
CA PHE A 18 -4.12 -3.70 -0.06
C PHE A 18 -2.76 -3.93 -0.70
N LEU A 19 -2.03 -4.90 -0.13
CA LEU A 19 -0.86 -5.48 -0.77
C LEU A 19 -1.30 -6.55 -1.77
N HIS A 20 -0.62 -6.63 -2.89
CA HIS A 20 -0.93 -7.56 -3.98
C HIS A 20 0.36 -8.15 -4.55
N VAL A 21 0.47 -9.47 -4.60
CA VAL A 21 1.62 -10.18 -5.18
C VAL A 21 1.28 -10.71 -6.57
N SER A 22 2.31 -11.05 -7.36
CA SER A 22 2.14 -11.51 -8.75
C SER A 22 1.34 -12.82 -8.89
N SER A 23 1.21 -13.62 -7.84
CA SER A 23 0.39 -14.84 -7.82
C SER A 23 -1.12 -14.58 -7.70
N GLY A 24 -1.55 -13.31 -7.57
CA GLY A 24 -2.96 -12.92 -7.42
C GLY A 24 -3.47 -12.95 -5.99
N HIS A 25 -2.62 -13.26 -5.00
CA HIS A 25 -2.95 -13.15 -3.59
C HIS A 25 -2.78 -11.71 -3.10
N GLY A 26 -3.53 -11.35 -2.06
CA GLY A 26 -3.42 -10.04 -1.45
C GLY A 26 -3.79 -9.98 0.02
N LEU A 27 -3.46 -8.84 0.63
CA LEU A 27 -3.68 -8.58 2.04
C LEU A 27 -4.21 -7.16 2.23
N ARG A 28 -5.39 -7.04 2.84
CA ARG A 28 -5.98 -5.73 3.18
C ARG A 28 -5.12 -5.02 4.23
N VAL A 29 -4.92 -3.72 4.03
CA VAL A 29 -4.23 -2.84 4.98
C VAL A 29 -5.22 -1.77 5.42
N THR A 30 -5.29 -1.49 6.72
CA THR A 30 -6.28 -0.56 7.30
C THR A 30 -5.61 0.68 7.90
N GLU A 31 -6.40 1.71 8.21
CA GLU A 31 -5.91 2.97 8.80
C GLU A 31 -4.73 3.58 8.04
N VAL A 32 -4.81 3.54 6.70
CA VAL A 32 -3.71 3.97 5.84
C VAL A 32 -3.73 5.47 5.64
N VAL A 33 -2.56 6.09 5.83
CA VAL A 33 -2.32 7.51 5.58
C VAL A 33 -1.07 7.67 4.72
N VAL A 34 -1.17 8.54 3.72
CA VAL A 34 -0.05 8.99 2.88
C VAL A 34 0.31 10.42 3.30
N GLU A 35 1.58 10.64 3.61
CA GLU A 35 2.14 11.95 3.90
C GLU A 35 3.02 12.40 2.74
N ILE A 36 2.79 13.64 2.31
CA ILE A 36 3.57 14.32 1.28
C ILE A 36 4.24 15.51 1.93
N TYR A 37 5.55 15.60 1.74
CA TYR A 37 6.39 16.62 2.38
C TYR A 37 7.52 17.03 1.43
N ASP A 38 8.00 18.26 1.54
CA ASP A 38 9.22 18.71 0.87
C ASP A 38 10.41 18.67 1.85
N ASP A 39 11.51 18.03 1.44
CA ASP A 39 12.74 17.94 2.25
C ASP A 39 13.80 18.97 1.86
N GLY A 40 13.43 19.98 1.07
CA GLY A 40 14.31 20.98 0.49
C GLY A 40 15.02 20.52 -0.78
N ARG A 41 14.88 19.23 -1.17
CA ARG A 41 15.36 18.68 -2.45
C ARG A 41 14.21 18.32 -3.39
N GLY A 42 12.97 18.45 -2.92
CA GLY A 42 11.74 18.23 -3.67
C GLY A 42 10.70 17.48 -2.86
N LYS A 43 9.54 17.28 -3.49
CA LYS A 43 8.43 16.53 -2.89
C LYS A 43 8.79 15.05 -2.72
N ASN A 44 8.52 14.54 -1.53
CA ASN A 44 8.67 13.16 -1.11
C ASN A 44 7.33 12.61 -0.63
N LEU A 45 7.25 11.27 -0.57
CA LEU A 45 6.08 10.54 -0.10
C LEU A 45 6.52 9.47 0.90
N ARG A 46 5.80 9.36 2.00
CA ARG A 46 5.82 8.19 2.88
C ARG A 46 4.41 7.87 3.32
N GLY A 47 4.21 6.70 3.91
CA GLY A 47 2.93 6.41 4.52
C GLY A 47 3.04 5.39 5.63
N TYR A 48 1.91 5.20 6.28
CA TYR A 48 1.74 4.20 7.32
C TYR A 48 0.34 3.61 7.25
N GLY A 49 0.17 2.46 7.89
CA GLY A 49 -1.09 1.75 8.02
C GLY A 49 -0.98 0.64 9.05
N GLN A 50 -1.99 -0.23 9.07
CA GLN A 50 -2.07 -1.38 9.94
C GLN A 50 -2.28 -2.66 9.16
N VAL A 51 -1.56 -3.71 9.55
CA VAL A 51 -1.65 -5.04 8.96
C VAL A 51 -1.55 -6.10 10.04
N VAL A 52 -2.10 -7.28 9.79
CA VAL A 52 -1.83 -8.47 10.61
C VAL A 52 -0.50 -9.06 10.12
N ASN A 53 0.53 -8.98 10.95
CA ASN A 53 1.89 -9.35 10.54
C ASN A 53 2.03 -10.82 10.12
N ALA A 54 1.25 -11.73 10.74
CA ALA A 54 1.23 -13.13 10.33
C ALA A 54 0.80 -13.27 8.87
N LEU A 55 -0.29 -12.61 8.47
CA LEU A 55 -0.77 -12.63 7.09
C LEU A 55 0.19 -11.95 6.11
N LEU A 56 0.96 -10.97 6.57
CA LEU A 56 2.00 -10.36 5.73
C LEU A 56 3.11 -11.36 5.43
N VAL A 57 3.51 -12.19 6.40
CA VAL A 57 4.49 -13.27 6.17
C VAL A 57 3.88 -14.30 5.21
N ASP A 58 2.65 -14.74 5.46
CA ASP A 58 1.96 -15.70 4.60
C ASP A 58 1.82 -15.18 3.16
N LEU A 59 1.57 -13.87 2.97
CA LEU A 59 1.52 -13.25 1.65
C LEU A 59 2.86 -13.36 0.91
N LEU A 60 3.98 -13.21 1.63
CA LEU A 60 5.31 -13.26 1.03
C LEU A 60 5.72 -14.69 0.63
N ASP A 61 5.11 -15.72 1.20
CA ASP A 61 5.27 -17.10 0.73
C ASP A 61 4.62 -17.32 -0.66
N TRP A 62 3.61 -16.51 -1.01
CA TRP A 62 2.97 -16.51 -2.33
C TRP A 62 3.68 -15.63 -3.37
N GLY A 63 4.66 -14.83 -2.96
CA GLY A 63 5.45 -13.97 -3.85
C GLY A 63 6.39 -13.05 -3.07
N GLU A 64 7.66 -13.01 -3.49
CA GLU A 64 8.72 -12.28 -2.77
C GLU A 64 8.51 -10.75 -2.75
N GLU A 65 7.82 -10.22 -3.76
CA GLU A 65 7.56 -8.79 -3.91
C GLU A 65 6.06 -8.53 -3.97
N ALA A 66 5.60 -7.59 -3.15
CA ALA A 66 4.22 -7.13 -3.12
C ALA A 66 4.15 -5.66 -3.55
N ASP A 67 3.17 -5.36 -4.41
CA ASP A 67 2.80 -3.99 -4.70
C ASP A 67 1.75 -3.50 -3.70
N LEU A 68 1.77 -2.21 -3.42
CA LEU A 68 0.74 -1.57 -2.59
C LEU A 68 -0.24 -0.81 -3.47
N ILE A 69 -1.49 -1.26 -3.45
CA ILE A 69 -2.60 -0.62 -4.16
C ILE A 69 -3.30 0.33 -3.18
N LEU A 70 -3.51 1.58 -3.60
CA LEU A 70 -4.11 2.66 -2.81
C LEU A 70 -5.30 3.26 -3.57
N ALA A 71 -6.44 3.41 -2.90
CA ALA A 71 -7.57 4.21 -3.36
C ALA A 71 -7.79 5.35 -2.35
N LEU A 72 -7.41 6.57 -2.73
CA LEU A 72 -7.58 7.76 -1.89
C LEU A 72 -9.00 8.32 -2.00
N ALA A 73 -9.57 8.24 -3.21
CA ALA A 73 -10.93 8.63 -3.56
C ALA A 73 -11.27 8.03 -4.94
N PRO A 74 -12.53 8.05 -5.39
CA PRO A 74 -12.90 7.74 -6.78
C PRO A 74 -12.09 8.59 -7.78
N GLY A 75 -11.52 7.98 -8.81
CA GLY A 75 -10.62 8.63 -9.77
C GLY A 75 -9.19 8.89 -9.26
N HIS A 76 -8.92 8.62 -7.98
CA HIS A 76 -7.62 8.84 -7.32
C HIS A 76 -7.08 7.52 -6.77
N ARG A 77 -6.75 6.60 -7.67
CA ARG A 77 -6.22 5.27 -7.36
C ARG A 77 -4.80 5.13 -7.89
N TYR A 78 -3.94 4.45 -7.14
CA TYR A 78 -2.51 4.34 -7.44
C TYR A 78 -1.96 2.97 -7.07
N ARG A 79 -0.98 2.51 -7.85
CA ARG A 79 -0.11 1.39 -7.51
C ARG A 79 1.24 1.95 -7.10
N LEU A 80 1.74 1.51 -5.95
CA LEU A 80 3.14 1.67 -5.57
C LEU A 80 3.84 0.35 -5.89
N PRO A 81 4.69 0.30 -6.92
CA PRO A 81 5.45 -0.90 -7.23
C PRO A 81 6.47 -1.17 -6.13
N THR A 82 6.39 -2.36 -5.54
CA THR A 82 7.37 -2.94 -4.61
C THR A 82 7.93 -1.95 -3.58
N PRO A 83 7.08 -1.27 -2.79
CA PRO A 83 7.54 -0.25 -1.85
C PRO A 83 8.48 -0.86 -0.80
N VAL A 84 9.32 -0.02 -0.19
CA VAL A 84 10.02 -0.41 1.03
C VAL A 84 8.99 -0.54 2.13
N ILE A 85 8.85 -1.75 2.68
CA ILE A 85 7.93 -2.08 3.77
C ILE A 85 8.70 -2.25 5.07
N ARG A 86 8.25 -1.57 6.13
CA ARG A 86 8.75 -1.76 7.50
C ARG A 86 7.58 -2.03 8.44
N ALA A 87 7.47 -3.26 8.91
CA ALA A 87 6.46 -3.65 9.90
C ALA A 87 7.13 -3.96 11.26
N GLY A 88 6.36 -3.83 12.35
CA GLY A 88 6.80 -4.26 13.68
C GLY A 88 7.14 -5.75 13.72
N LYS A 89 7.98 -6.19 14.67
CA LYS A 89 8.44 -7.60 14.79
C LYS A 89 7.47 -8.52 15.54
N VAL A 90 6.24 -8.10 15.82
CA VAL A 90 5.28 -8.87 16.63
C VAL A 90 4.41 -9.73 15.72
N PHE A 91 4.54 -11.06 15.81
CA PHE A 91 3.88 -12.03 14.93
C PHE A 91 2.83 -12.86 15.69
N ALA A 92 1.85 -12.18 16.29
CA ALA A 92 0.70 -12.87 16.89
C ALA A 92 -0.50 -12.77 15.93
N PRO A 93 -1.33 -13.83 15.80
CA PRO A 93 -2.42 -13.91 14.81
C PRO A 93 -3.40 -12.73 14.88
N ASP A 94 -3.63 -12.20 16.09
CA ASP A 94 -4.61 -11.14 16.33
C ASP A 94 -3.98 -9.75 16.53
N VAL A 95 -2.66 -9.64 16.39
CA VAL A 95 -1.96 -8.36 16.61
C VAL A 95 -1.82 -7.61 15.30
N ARG A 96 -2.64 -6.58 15.15
CA ARG A 96 -2.41 -5.53 14.16
C ARG A 96 -1.18 -4.72 14.57
N SER A 97 -0.23 -4.63 13.66
CA SER A 97 0.97 -3.83 13.85
C SER A 97 0.99 -2.67 12.88
N ALA A 98 1.60 -1.57 13.31
CA ALA A 98 1.94 -0.48 12.42
C ALA A 98 2.88 -0.99 11.33
N PHE A 99 2.55 -0.62 10.10
CA PHE A 99 3.31 -0.86 8.90
C PHE A 99 3.62 0.51 8.27
N HIS A 100 4.88 0.79 8.01
CA HIS A 100 5.34 1.98 7.31
C HIS A 100 5.79 1.61 5.90
N PHE A 101 5.53 2.49 4.95
CA PHE A 101 6.00 2.33 3.58
C PHE A 101 6.63 3.59 3.01
N GLN A 102 7.56 3.36 2.08
CA GLN A 102 8.16 4.39 1.24
C GLN A 102 8.25 3.89 -0.20
N PRO A 103 7.97 4.74 -1.20
CA PRO A 103 8.06 4.35 -2.60
C PRO A 103 9.53 4.09 -2.99
N ARG A 104 9.78 3.01 -3.74
CA ARG A 104 11.06 2.79 -4.44
C ARG A 104 11.09 3.42 -5.83
N SER A 105 9.91 3.61 -6.40
CA SER A 105 9.66 4.19 -7.71
C SER A 105 8.41 5.07 -7.64
N PRO A 106 8.20 5.97 -8.60
CA PRO A 106 6.97 6.75 -8.68
C PRO A 106 5.73 5.86 -8.65
N TRP A 107 4.71 6.26 -7.89
CA TRP A 107 3.41 5.59 -7.97
C TRP A 107 2.82 5.72 -9.39
N THR A 108 2.11 4.71 -9.85
CA THR A 108 1.45 4.75 -11.15
C THR A 108 -0.05 4.90 -10.96
N PRO A 109 -0.71 5.87 -11.63
CA PRO A 109 -2.16 5.98 -11.59
C PRO A 109 -2.82 4.67 -12.03
N LEU A 110 -3.93 4.32 -11.37
CA LEU A 110 -4.80 3.20 -11.73
C LEU A 110 -6.19 3.75 -12.06
N GLY A 111 -6.79 3.23 -13.13
CA GLY A 111 -8.18 3.56 -13.46
C GLY A 111 -9.16 2.88 -12.50
N ASP A 112 -10.35 3.46 -12.33
CA ASP A 112 -11.36 2.89 -11.41
C ASP A 112 -11.71 1.43 -11.77
N ARG A 113 -12.03 1.17 -13.03
CA ARG A 113 -12.31 -0.20 -13.51
C ARG A 113 -11.16 -1.18 -13.31
N GLU A 114 -9.93 -0.70 -13.43
CA GLU A 114 -8.74 -1.55 -13.24
C GLU A 114 -8.58 -1.93 -11.77
N PHE A 115 -8.78 -0.98 -10.86
CA PHE A 115 -8.76 -1.25 -9.42
C PHE A 115 -9.90 -2.18 -9.00
N GLU A 116 -11.12 -1.97 -9.51
CA GLU A 116 -12.26 -2.85 -9.22
C GLU A 116 -11.97 -4.28 -9.67
N ARG A 117 -11.46 -4.46 -10.89
CA ARG A 117 -11.02 -5.77 -11.38
C ARG A 117 -9.93 -6.38 -10.50
N LEU A 118 -8.92 -5.60 -10.09
CA LEU A 118 -7.89 -6.09 -9.17
C LEU A 118 -8.49 -6.57 -7.86
N VAL A 119 -9.45 -5.83 -7.28
CA VAL A 119 -10.14 -6.23 -6.05
C VAL A 119 -10.93 -7.53 -6.26
N GLU A 120 -11.63 -7.67 -7.38
CA GLU A 120 -12.43 -8.87 -7.70
C GLU A 120 -11.57 -10.12 -7.94
N GLU A 121 -10.42 -9.94 -8.61
CA GLU A 121 -9.50 -11.04 -8.96
C GLU A 121 -8.56 -11.42 -7.80
N THR A 122 -8.38 -10.53 -6.81
CA THR A 122 -7.45 -10.78 -5.69
C THR A 122 -8.02 -11.81 -4.71
N VAL A 123 -7.24 -12.86 -4.46
CA VAL A 123 -7.51 -13.81 -3.38
C VAL A 123 -6.99 -13.22 -2.07
N PHE A 124 -7.88 -12.58 -1.31
CA PHE A 124 -7.51 -11.97 -0.03
C PHE A 124 -7.27 -13.00 1.06
N LEU A 125 -6.09 -12.93 1.68
CA LEU A 125 -5.77 -13.69 2.88
C LEU A 125 -6.62 -13.17 4.05
N ASN A 126 -7.15 -14.10 4.83
CA ASN A 126 -7.96 -13.82 6.01
C ASN A 126 -7.34 -14.52 7.24
N PRO A 127 -7.48 -13.94 8.44
CA PRO A 127 -7.10 -14.64 9.66
C PRO A 127 -7.92 -15.94 9.79
N SER A 128 -7.26 -17.00 10.25
CA SER A 128 -7.87 -18.32 10.48
C SER A 128 -8.81 -18.32 11.69
#